data_AF-A0A0K1PW77-F1
#
_entry.id   AF-A0A0K1PW77-F1
#
_cell.length_a   1.000
_cell.length_b   1.000
_cell.length_c   1.000
_cell.angle_alpha   90.00
_cell.angle_beta   90.00
_cell.angle_gamma   90.00
#
_symmetry.space_group_name_H-M   'P 1'
#
loop_
_entity.id
_entity.type
_entity.pdbx_description
1 polymer ?
#
loop_
_entity_poly.entity_id
_entity_poly.type
_entity_poly.pdbx_seq_one_letter_code
_entity_poly.pdbx_strand_id
1 'polypeptide(L)'
;MIVRASTKGDEPYVRGTVLKQALAAFEAGHVTVASPTGAPIAWEDLSLVDFHVLAAVFAKIGLVDEEEVEVDCHNCGASLRVAPCSKLEISPWVDDELGDPELDETLPFAAPYDIPAIDLGRVRRVNTVALEARTVGLARTLIASEHLAMSEAVVQAAGIVALGQTREPARIASALDTCSEASFAAITHVWGESHYPARLAGIVRCASCGARNDVDAPFDRELSWNVERHPSSSGDEVDAEEGFPSLETFTARAEEIAAELFARVPGEHRPLLVVEGGTAAVDDGGVPLLGSYVPPPPAPTVSVYYTTFRAMWNEDGPYDWDDELLETIEHELEHHVYFLRGADPMDDEEHAEIDAEERRLVGHRETDRRAVAAFGASFSDFLRRTWILWVLVALAFAFTLATQR
;
A
#
# COMPACT_ATOMS: atom_id res chain seq x y z
N MET A 1 4.72 3.27 23.58
CA MET A 1 5.76 4.32 23.71
C MET A 1 5.07 5.66 23.96
N ILE A 2 5.62 6.56 24.79
CA ILE A 2 5.06 7.90 25.02
C ILE A 2 5.95 8.92 24.32
N VAL A 3 5.37 9.72 23.43
CA VAL A 3 6.09 10.76 22.67
C VAL A 3 5.56 12.13 23.09
N ARG A 4 6.47 13.07 23.35
CA ARG A 4 6.12 14.46 23.65
C ARG A 4 6.86 15.37 22.69
N ALA A 5 6.11 16.16 21.94
CA ALA A 5 6.64 17.23 21.11
C ALA A 5 6.35 18.58 21.77
N SER A 6 7.35 19.45 21.81
CA SER A 6 7.16 20.86 22.16
C SER A 6 6.69 21.64 20.92
N THR A 7 5.76 22.57 21.12
CA THR A 7 5.23 23.40 20.03
C THR A 7 6.33 24.27 19.43
N LYS A 8 6.39 24.29 18.10
CA LYS A 8 7.26 25.08 17.21
C LYS A 8 7.75 26.38 17.87
N GLY A 9 9.02 26.43 18.25
CA GLY A 9 9.74 27.70 18.37
C GLY A 9 9.99 28.25 16.96
N ASP A 10 10.05 29.57 16.80
CA ASP A 10 10.26 30.26 15.49
C ASP A 10 11.64 29.98 14.84
N GLU A 11 12.33 28.89 15.19
CA GLU A 11 13.61 28.54 14.56
C GLU A 11 13.40 28.02 13.14
N PRO A 12 14.23 28.47 12.17
CA PRO A 12 14.11 28.07 10.78
C PRO A 12 14.36 26.58 10.64
N TYR A 13 13.37 25.88 10.06
CA TYR A 13 13.40 24.45 9.83
C TYR A 13 14.59 24.04 8.96
N VAL A 14 15.20 22.90 9.29
CA VAL A 14 16.17 22.24 8.41
C VAL A 14 15.40 21.85 7.13
N ARG A 15 15.78 22.41 5.98
CA ARG A 15 15.27 21.92 4.70
C ARG A 15 15.80 20.51 4.46
N GLY A 16 14.95 19.61 3.97
CA GLY A 16 15.33 18.24 3.63
C GLY A 16 14.13 17.29 3.66
N THR A 17 14.41 16.00 3.53
CA THR A 17 13.39 14.94 3.61
C THR A 17 12.74 14.89 4.99
N VAL A 18 11.56 14.26 5.08
CA VAL A 18 10.84 14.03 6.34
C VAL A 18 11.73 13.36 7.40
N LEU A 19 12.53 12.37 6.99
CA LEU A 19 13.45 11.65 7.87
C LEU A 19 14.54 12.55 8.47
N LYS A 20 15.17 13.38 7.64
CA LYS A 20 16.21 14.33 8.08
C LYS A 20 15.65 15.39 9.02
N GLN A 21 14.46 15.89 8.70
CA GLN A 21 13.71 16.83 9.54
C GLN A 21 13.35 16.22 10.90
N ALA A 22 12.86 14.98 10.92
CA ALA A 22 12.53 14.27 12.15
C ALA A 22 13.78 14.03 13.03
N LEU A 23 14.91 13.64 12.42
CA LEU A 23 16.20 13.51 13.12
C LEU A 23 16.63 14.84 13.74
N ALA A 24 16.53 15.95 13.00
CA ALA A 24 16.86 17.28 13.52
C ALA A 24 15.96 17.68 14.71
N ALA A 25 14.67 17.32 14.68
CA ALA A 25 13.75 17.58 15.79
C ALA A 25 14.12 16.81 17.07
N PHE A 26 14.64 15.58 16.95
CA PHE A 26 15.21 14.84 18.07
C PHE A 26 16.51 15.47 18.58
N GLU A 27 17.44 15.79 17.69
CA GLU A 27 18.73 16.40 18.05
C GLU A 27 18.58 17.76 18.76
N ALA A 28 17.58 18.55 18.36
CA ALA A 28 17.23 19.82 18.99
C ALA A 28 16.47 19.66 20.33
N GLY A 29 16.10 18.44 20.71
CA GLY A 29 15.32 18.17 21.92
C GLY A 29 13.87 18.67 21.84
N HIS A 30 13.36 18.94 20.64
CA HIS A 30 11.95 19.31 20.44
C HIS A 30 11.01 18.14 20.65
N VAL A 31 11.52 16.93 20.43
CA VAL A 31 10.83 15.67 20.66
C VAL A 31 11.56 14.88 21.73
N THR A 32 10.79 14.32 22.66
CA THR A 32 11.30 13.37 23.65
C THR A 32 10.45 12.12 23.65
N VAL A 33 11.10 10.99 23.90
CA VAL A 33 10.47 9.68 23.94
C VAL A 33 10.67 9.05 25.31
N ALA A 34 9.63 8.39 25.80
CA ALA A 34 9.66 7.65 27.03
C ALA A 34 8.96 6.28 26.89
N SER A 35 9.35 5.33 27.72
CA SER A 35 8.66 4.06 27.86
C SER A 35 7.22 4.27 28.38
N PRO A 36 6.35 3.24 28.34
CA PRO A 36 5.04 3.29 29.00
C PRO A 36 5.12 3.59 30.51
N THR A 37 6.25 3.29 31.16
CA THR A 37 6.50 3.61 32.58
C THR A 37 7.02 5.03 32.80
N GLY A 38 7.22 5.82 31.73
CA GLY A 38 7.71 7.18 31.77
C GLY A 38 9.24 7.31 31.88
N ALA A 39 9.98 6.21 31.76
CA ALA A 39 11.45 6.25 31.72
C ALA A 39 11.91 6.83 30.37
N PRO A 40 12.85 7.79 30.34
CA PRO A 40 13.33 8.38 29.10
C PRO A 40 14.02 7.32 28.22
N ILE A 41 13.77 7.39 26.92
CA ILE A 41 14.45 6.59 25.89
C ILE A 41 15.34 7.56 25.10
N ALA A 42 16.63 7.24 24.97
CA ALA A 42 17.52 7.99 24.10
C ALA A 42 17.09 7.77 22.65
N TRP A 43 16.99 8.84 21.86
CA TRP A 43 16.48 8.72 20.49
C TRP A 43 17.44 7.93 19.61
N GLU A 44 18.74 7.94 19.93
CA GLU A 44 19.78 7.16 19.27
C GLU A 44 19.57 5.64 19.40
N ASP A 45 18.88 5.23 20.46
CA ASP A 45 18.59 3.82 20.77
C ASP A 45 17.23 3.37 20.22
N LEU A 46 16.44 4.27 19.62
CA LEU A 46 15.19 3.89 18.96
C LEU A 46 15.48 2.95 17.81
N SER A 47 14.66 1.91 17.66
CA SER A 47 14.70 1.08 16.47
C SER A 47 14.42 1.95 15.24
N LEU A 48 15.02 1.60 14.11
CA LEU A 48 14.82 2.36 12.89
C LEU A 48 13.36 2.28 12.41
N VAL A 49 12.70 1.14 12.64
CA VAL A 49 11.25 0.94 12.42
C VAL A 49 10.43 1.96 13.22
N ASP A 50 10.66 2.08 14.53
CA ASP A 50 9.95 3.05 15.38
C ASP A 50 10.23 4.48 14.91
N PHE A 51 11.47 4.78 14.50
CA PHE A 51 11.82 6.10 14.00
C PHE A 51 11.08 6.47 12.71
N HIS A 52 10.95 5.56 11.74
CA HIS A 52 10.20 5.82 10.51
C HIS A 52 8.73 6.11 10.78
N VAL A 53 8.09 5.31 11.66
CA VAL A 53 6.72 5.55 12.11
C VAL A 53 6.60 6.95 12.74
N LEU A 54 7.52 7.30 13.63
CA LEU A 54 7.50 8.62 14.28
C LEU A 54 7.71 9.75 13.28
N ALA A 55 8.63 9.60 12.32
CA ALA A 55 8.86 10.59 11.28
C ALA A 55 7.60 10.84 10.45
N ALA A 56 6.90 9.78 10.05
CA ALA A 56 5.65 9.88 9.31
C ALA A 56 4.53 10.54 10.14
N VAL A 57 4.40 10.16 11.42
CA VAL A 57 3.44 10.79 12.34
C VAL A 57 3.76 12.28 12.53
N PHE A 58 5.04 12.65 12.63
CA PHE A 58 5.46 14.05 12.75
C PHE A 58 5.06 14.87 11.52
N ALA A 59 5.21 14.31 10.32
CA ALA A 59 4.77 14.96 9.10
C ALA A 59 3.24 15.11 9.08
N LYS A 60 2.50 14.04 9.44
CA LYS A 60 1.04 14.06 9.49
C LYS A 60 0.47 15.12 10.42
N ILE A 61 1.09 15.33 11.59
CA ILE A 61 0.64 16.34 12.57
C ILE A 61 1.22 17.75 12.31
N GLY A 62 2.02 17.92 11.25
CA GLY A 62 2.63 19.19 10.88
C GLY A 62 3.78 19.63 11.80
N LEU A 63 4.40 18.67 12.51
CA LEU A 63 5.60 18.94 13.28
C LEU A 63 6.79 19.15 12.35
N VAL A 64 6.95 18.29 11.34
CA VAL A 64 7.89 18.42 10.21
C VAL A 64 7.10 18.69 8.92
N ASP A 65 7.74 19.29 7.93
CA ASP A 65 7.11 19.62 6.65
C ASP A 65 7.36 18.49 5.63
N GLU A 66 6.32 18.09 4.88
CA GLU A 66 6.41 17.12 3.77
C GLU A 66 5.96 17.81 2.48
N GLU A 67 6.78 17.71 1.42
CA GLU A 67 6.41 18.22 0.10
C GLU A 67 5.44 17.25 -0.60
N GLU A 68 4.55 17.80 -1.44
CA GLU A 68 3.73 16.94 -2.30
C GLU A 68 4.60 16.28 -3.36
N VAL A 69 4.43 14.97 -3.49
CA VAL A 69 5.04 14.15 -4.54
C VAL A 69 4.04 13.86 -5.63
N GLU A 70 4.55 13.58 -6.83
CA GLU A 70 3.75 13.15 -7.97
C GLU A 70 3.98 11.65 -8.19
N VAL A 71 2.90 10.87 -8.16
CA VAL A 71 2.91 9.42 -8.41
C VAL A 71 1.84 9.08 -9.43
N ASP A 72 2.06 8.03 -10.22
CA ASP A 72 1.06 7.58 -11.19
C ASP A 72 0.11 6.57 -10.55
N CYS A 73 -1.18 6.69 -10.88
CA CYS A 73 -2.15 5.69 -10.46
C CYS A 73 -1.85 4.34 -11.13
N HIS A 74 -1.69 3.27 -10.34
CA HIS A 74 -1.31 1.95 -10.88
C HIS A 74 -2.35 1.37 -11.85
N ASN A 75 -3.64 1.73 -11.71
CA ASN A 75 -4.72 1.23 -12.57
C ASN A 75 -4.85 2.02 -13.90
N CYS A 76 -4.89 3.36 -13.83
CA CYS A 76 -5.21 4.19 -15.00
C CYS A 76 -4.06 5.08 -15.50
N GLY A 77 -2.93 5.13 -14.79
CA GLY A 77 -1.79 6.00 -15.11
C GLY A 77 -2.04 7.49 -14.92
N ALA A 78 -3.16 7.89 -14.31
CA ALA A 78 -3.40 9.29 -13.99
C ALA A 78 -2.42 9.78 -12.90
N SER A 79 -1.80 10.94 -13.13
CA SER A 79 -0.91 11.59 -12.16
C SER A 79 -1.68 12.04 -10.90
N LEU A 80 -1.17 11.64 -9.74
CA LEU A 80 -1.68 11.92 -8.41
C LEU A 80 -0.67 12.80 -7.68
N ARG A 81 -1.14 13.93 -7.12
CA ARG A 81 -0.33 14.79 -6.26
C ARG A 81 -0.73 14.60 -4.81
N VAL A 82 0.20 14.18 -3.96
CA VAL A 82 -0.09 13.82 -2.57
C VAL A 82 1.09 14.13 -1.65
N ALA A 83 0.81 14.54 -0.41
CA ALA A 83 1.74 14.45 0.71
C ALA A 83 1.46 13.13 1.47
N PRO A 84 2.26 12.06 1.28
CA PRO A 84 1.87 10.71 1.71
C PRO A 84 1.62 10.56 3.21
N CYS A 85 2.46 11.16 4.07
CA CYS A 85 2.25 11.11 5.52
C CYS A 85 0.93 11.78 5.94
N SER A 86 0.44 12.78 5.20
CA SER A 86 -0.89 13.36 5.48
C SER A 86 -2.02 12.33 5.32
N LYS A 87 -1.83 11.34 4.45
CA LYS A 87 -2.78 10.25 4.12
C LYS A 87 -2.56 8.98 4.92
N LEU A 88 -1.48 8.88 5.70
CA LEU A 88 -1.21 7.75 6.59
C LEU A 88 -2.32 7.56 7.61
N GLU A 89 -2.80 6.34 7.80
CA GLU A 89 -3.80 6.02 8.81
C GLU A 89 -3.13 5.72 10.16
N ILE A 90 -3.15 6.68 11.09
CA ILE A 90 -2.38 6.56 12.35
C ILE A 90 -3.13 5.88 13.49
N SER A 91 -4.43 5.59 13.31
CA SER A 91 -5.28 5.11 14.39
C SER A 91 -4.79 3.80 15.02
N PRO A 92 -4.26 2.80 14.28
CA PRO A 92 -3.72 1.58 14.90
C PRO A 92 -2.61 1.84 15.94
N TRP A 93 -1.74 2.83 15.70
CA TRP A 93 -0.71 3.24 16.66
C TRP A 93 -1.29 4.02 17.85
N VAL A 94 -2.28 4.87 17.61
CA VAL A 94 -2.94 5.68 18.66
C VAL A 94 -3.77 4.82 19.60
N ASP A 95 -4.40 3.78 19.06
CA ASP A 95 -5.35 2.93 19.77
C ASP A 95 -4.73 1.65 20.35
N ASP A 96 -3.42 1.44 20.20
CA ASP A 96 -2.75 0.21 20.68
C ASP A 96 -3.36 -1.05 20.02
N GLU A 97 -3.56 -0.96 18.70
CA GLU A 97 -4.13 -2.03 17.85
C GLU A 97 -3.10 -2.55 16.84
N LEU A 98 -1.81 -2.43 17.18
CA LEU A 98 -0.73 -3.09 16.44
C LEU A 98 -0.68 -4.57 16.80
N GLY A 99 -0.61 -5.42 15.79
CA GLY A 99 -0.63 -6.88 15.95
C GLY A 99 -1.19 -7.61 14.73
N ASP A 100 -1.39 -6.92 13.61
CA ASP A 100 -1.72 -7.55 12.34
C ASP A 100 -0.46 -8.28 11.82
N PRO A 101 -0.56 -9.58 11.53
CA PRO A 101 0.60 -10.39 11.15
C PRO A 101 1.17 -10.02 9.77
N GLU A 102 0.46 -9.26 8.95
CA GLU A 102 0.92 -8.87 7.62
C GLU A 102 1.32 -7.40 7.60
N LEU A 103 0.45 -6.52 8.12
CA LEU A 103 0.66 -5.08 8.03
C LEU A 103 1.72 -4.55 9.01
N ASP A 104 1.90 -5.22 10.16
CA ASP A 104 2.85 -4.82 11.19
C ASP A 104 4.14 -5.67 11.20
N GLU A 105 4.18 -6.75 10.41
CA GLU A 105 5.38 -7.60 10.28
C GLU A 105 6.39 -6.95 9.32
N THR A 106 7.66 -7.09 9.66
CA THR A 106 8.80 -6.71 8.81
C THR A 106 9.62 -7.96 8.54
N LEU A 107 10.31 -8.01 7.40
CA LEU A 107 11.20 -9.13 7.09
C LEU A 107 12.24 -9.35 8.21
N PRO A 108 12.37 -10.59 8.72
CA PRO A 108 13.22 -10.88 9.87
C PRO A 108 14.72 -10.65 9.61
N PHE A 109 15.38 -9.97 10.55
CA PHE A 109 16.83 -9.79 10.49
C PHE A 109 17.61 -11.11 10.61
N ALA A 110 18.86 -11.09 10.15
CA ALA A 110 19.86 -12.16 10.13
C ALA A 110 19.55 -13.36 9.20
N ALA A 111 18.36 -13.45 8.62
CA ALA A 111 18.05 -14.40 7.57
C ALA A 111 18.73 -14.00 6.24
N PRO A 112 19.23 -14.96 5.44
CA PRO A 112 19.66 -14.70 4.08
C PRO A 112 18.44 -14.60 3.15
N TYR A 113 18.36 -13.53 2.37
CA TYR A 113 17.35 -13.29 1.34
C TYR A 113 17.95 -13.47 -0.04
N ASP A 114 17.22 -14.12 -0.93
CA ASP A 114 17.62 -14.27 -2.33
C ASP A 114 17.55 -12.93 -3.07
N ILE A 115 18.56 -12.68 -3.90
CA ILE A 115 18.67 -11.49 -4.75
C ILE A 115 19.28 -11.89 -6.11
N PRO A 116 19.08 -11.08 -7.16
CA PRO A 116 19.78 -11.27 -8.43
C PRO A 116 21.30 -11.31 -8.23
N ALA A 117 22.00 -12.12 -9.02
CA ALA A 117 23.41 -12.41 -8.79
C ALA A 117 24.31 -11.16 -8.89
N ILE A 118 25.12 -10.93 -7.86
CA ILE A 118 26.13 -9.87 -7.78
C ILE A 118 27.52 -10.46 -7.89
N ASP A 119 28.37 -9.82 -8.70
CA ASP A 119 29.78 -10.17 -8.84
C ASP A 119 30.60 -9.67 -7.63
N LEU A 120 31.23 -10.59 -6.91
CA LEU A 120 32.24 -10.33 -5.89
C LEU A 120 33.64 -10.45 -6.49
N GLY A 121 34.07 -9.40 -7.18
CA GLY A 121 35.30 -9.41 -7.97
C GLY A 121 35.12 -10.21 -9.27
N ARG A 122 36.19 -10.82 -9.81
CA ARG A 122 36.17 -11.37 -11.18
C ARG A 122 35.57 -12.76 -11.36
N VAL A 123 35.44 -13.54 -10.29
CA VAL A 123 35.23 -15.00 -10.41
C VAL A 123 34.08 -15.51 -9.54
N ARG A 124 33.62 -14.70 -8.58
CA ARG A 124 32.64 -15.15 -7.59
C ARG A 124 31.33 -14.40 -7.82
N ARG A 125 30.23 -15.14 -7.92
CA ARG A 125 28.88 -14.61 -7.86
C ARG A 125 28.21 -14.99 -6.56
N VAL A 126 27.37 -14.10 -6.06
CA VAL A 126 26.54 -14.31 -4.88
C VAL A 126 25.14 -13.81 -5.16
N ASN A 127 24.17 -14.45 -4.57
CA ASN A 127 22.75 -14.24 -4.82
C ASN A 127 21.96 -14.14 -3.52
N THR A 128 22.64 -13.82 -2.41
CA THR A 128 21.96 -13.62 -1.13
C THR A 128 22.51 -12.43 -0.36
N VAL A 129 21.65 -11.77 0.42
CA VAL A 129 21.99 -10.68 1.35
C VAL A 129 21.42 -10.99 2.73
N ALA A 130 22.11 -10.60 3.79
CA ALA A 130 21.59 -10.68 5.16
C ALA A 130 21.74 -9.33 5.86
N LEU A 131 20.69 -8.93 6.56
CA LEU A 131 20.60 -7.65 7.27
C LEU A 131 20.60 -7.85 8.79
N GLU A 132 20.87 -6.78 9.53
CA GLU A 132 20.75 -6.73 10.98
C GLU A 132 19.98 -5.47 11.38
N ALA A 133 19.19 -5.58 12.46
CA ALA A 133 18.41 -4.47 13.00
C ALA A 133 19.28 -3.24 13.27
N ARG A 134 18.75 -2.06 12.94
CA ARG A 134 19.44 -0.78 13.17
C ARG A 134 18.67 0.10 14.12
N THR A 135 19.42 0.89 14.89
CA THR A 135 18.89 2.02 15.65
C THR A 135 19.18 3.31 14.89
N VAL A 136 18.51 4.39 15.27
CA VAL A 136 18.75 5.73 14.67
C VAL A 136 20.22 6.13 14.79
N GLY A 137 20.86 5.86 15.92
CA GLY A 137 22.28 6.18 16.14
C GLY A 137 23.21 5.46 15.17
N LEU A 138 22.92 4.19 14.85
CA LEU A 138 23.70 3.39 13.89
C LEU A 138 23.41 3.78 12.43
N ALA A 139 22.16 4.13 12.13
CA ALA A 139 21.71 4.51 10.78
C ALA A 139 21.90 6.00 10.46
N ARG A 140 22.40 6.81 11.40
CA ARG A 140 22.47 8.28 11.28
C ARG A 140 23.11 8.77 9.99
N THR A 141 24.18 8.09 9.53
CA THR A 141 24.85 8.43 8.27
C THR A 141 23.91 8.35 7.07
N LEU A 142 22.99 7.38 7.05
CA LEU A 142 21.99 7.26 6.00
C LEU A 142 20.97 8.39 6.05
N ILE A 143 20.40 8.61 7.24
CA ILE A 143 19.31 9.59 7.45
C ILE A 143 19.78 11.03 7.20
N ALA A 144 21.00 11.38 7.62
CA ALA A 144 21.49 12.75 7.57
C ALA A 144 22.05 13.16 6.19
N SER A 145 22.37 12.20 5.33
CA SER A 145 23.05 12.45 4.06
C SER A 145 22.07 12.85 2.96
N GLU A 146 22.47 13.80 2.12
CA GLU A 146 21.73 14.16 0.89
C GLU A 146 22.22 13.35 -0.33
N HIS A 147 23.48 12.93 -0.28
CA HIS A 147 24.13 12.12 -1.30
C HIS A 147 24.92 11.01 -0.61
N LEU A 148 24.67 9.76 -1.00
CA LEU A 148 25.33 8.60 -0.42
C LEU A 148 26.31 8.01 -1.43
N ALA A 149 27.61 8.11 -1.14
CA ALA A 149 28.61 7.32 -1.84
C ALA A 149 28.70 5.94 -1.18
N MET A 150 28.54 4.87 -1.97
CA MET A 150 28.63 3.51 -1.44
C MET A 150 30.00 3.28 -0.79
N SER A 151 29.99 2.98 0.51
CA SER A 151 31.20 2.89 1.33
C SER A 151 31.00 1.90 2.47
N GLU A 152 32.10 1.53 3.15
CA GLU A 152 32.02 0.69 4.34
C GLU A 152 31.06 1.29 5.40
N ALA A 153 31.07 2.61 5.60
CA ALA A 153 30.20 3.28 6.55
C ALA A 153 28.72 3.16 6.16
N VAL A 154 28.40 3.27 4.86
CA VAL A 154 27.03 3.10 4.34
C VAL A 154 26.56 1.67 4.52
N VAL A 155 27.40 0.67 4.19
CA VAL A 155 27.08 -0.75 4.40
C VAL A 155 26.81 -1.07 5.87
N GLN A 156 27.63 -0.53 6.77
CA GLN A 156 27.46 -0.70 8.21
C GLN A 156 26.18 -0.03 8.72
N ALA A 157 25.93 1.21 8.30
CA ALA A 157 24.75 1.97 8.69
C ALA A 157 23.44 1.35 8.16
N ALA A 158 23.47 0.78 6.94
CA ALA A 158 22.35 0.03 6.36
C ALA A 158 22.14 -1.34 7.02
N GLY A 159 23.12 -1.81 7.78
CA GLY A 159 23.03 -3.09 8.46
C GLY A 159 23.21 -4.30 7.58
N ILE A 160 23.89 -4.15 6.45
CA ILE A 160 24.23 -5.28 5.58
C ILE A 160 25.40 -6.05 6.22
N VAL A 161 25.09 -7.17 6.86
CA VAL A 161 26.07 -7.99 7.61
C VAL A 161 26.69 -9.10 6.76
N ALA A 162 26.05 -9.48 5.65
CA ALA A 162 26.60 -10.43 4.70
C ALA A 162 26.08 -10.21 3.27
N LEU A 163 26.95 -10.47 2.30
CA LEU A 163 26.61 -10.66 0.89
C LEU A 163 27.16 -12.02 0.43
N GLY A 164 26.28 -13.01 0.32
CA GLY A 164 26.64 -14.42 0.30
C GLY A 164 27.45 -14.82 1.53
N GLN A 165 28.69 -15.26 1.32
CA GLN A 165 29.61 -15.60 2.41
C GLN A 165 30.54 -14.45 2.82
N THR A 166 30.51 -13.32 2.11
CA THR A 166 31.38 -12.17 2.42
C THR A 166 30.77 -11.36 3.55
N ARG A 167 31.57 -11.11 4.60
CA ARG A 167 31.19 -10.30 5.77
C ARG A 167 32.03 -9.03 5.94
N GLU A 168 32.92 -8.77 4.99
CA GLU A 168 33.85 -7.64 5.03
C GLU A 168 33.18 -6.40 4.41
N PRO A 169 32.85 -5.35 5.20
CA PRO A 169 32.04 -4.24 4.71
C PRO A 169 32.63 -3.50 3.52
N ALA A 170 33.96 -3.31 3.49
CA ALA A 170 34.63 -2.68 2.35
C ALA A 170 34.46 -3.46 1.04
N ARG A 171 34.45 -4.80 1.11
CA ARG A 171 34.23 -5.65 -0.07
C ARG A 171 32.77 -5.69 -0.50
N ILE A 172 31.84 -5.66 0.47
CA ILE A 172 30.41 -5.55 0.20
C ILE A 172 30.15 -4.21 -0.49
N ALA A 173 30.65 -3.10 0.05
CA ALA A 173 30.50 -1.76 -0.52
C ALA A 173 30.99 -1.72 -1.98
N SER A 174 32.20 -2.23 -2.25
CA SER A 174 32.73 -2.28 -3.62
C SER A 174 31.88 -3.13 -4.56
N ALA A 175 31.22 -4.18 -4.08
CA ALA A 175 30.35 -5.00 -4.92
C ALA A 175 29.04 -4.29 -5.23
N LEU A 176 28.43 -3.65 -4.23
CA LEU A 176 27.19 -2.87 -4.37
C LEU A 176 27.39 -1.63 -5.24
N ASP A 177 28.57 -1.01 -5.20
CA ASP A 177 28.91 0.14 -6.04
C ASP A 177 28.94 -0.18 -7.53
N THR A 178 29.20 -1.45 -7.88
CA THR A 178 29.36 -1.91 -9.27
C THR A 178 28.29 -2.90 -9.73
N CYS A 179 27.30 -3.23 -8.89
CA CYS A 179 26.26 -4.18 -9.26
C CYS A 179 25.24 -3.56 -10.25
N SER A 180 24.43 -4.41 -10.86
CA SER A 180 23.35 -3.97 -11.75
C SER A 180 22.29 -3.19 -10.97
N GLU A 181 21.53 -2.35 -11.68
CA GLU A 181 20.34 -1.67 -11.16
C GLU A 181 19.36 -2.66 -10.51
N ALA A 182 19.05 -3.77 -11.19
CA ALA A 182 18.15 -4.80 -10.68
C ALA A 182 18.64 -5.45 -9.37
N SER A 183 19.93 -5.77 -9.28
CA SER A 183 20.51 -6.33 -8.04
C SER A 183 20.48 -5.31 -6.89
N PHE A 184 20.74 -4.04 -7.18
CA PHE A 184 20.69 -2.99 -6.16
C PHE A 184 19.25 -2.76 -5.68
N ALA A 185 18.30 -2.67 -6.62
CA ALA A 185 16.88 -2.53 -6.33
C ALA A 185 16.35 -3.66 -5.45
N ALA A 186 16.75 -4.91 -5.71
CA ALA A 186 16.38 -6.05 -4.86
C ALA A 186 16.92 -5.92 -3.43
N ILE A 187 18.15 -5.41 -3.25
CA ILE A 187 18.72 -5.17 -1.91
C ILE A 187 17.98 -4.04 -1.20
N THR A 188 17.67 -2.95 -1.90
CA THR A 188 16.90 -1.84 -1.32
C THR A 188 15.49 -2.24 -0.97
N HIS A 189 14.87 -3.15 -1.74
CA HIS A 189 13.58 -3.74 -1.43
C HIS A 189 13.65 -4.57 -0.14
N VAL A 190 14.57 -5.55 -0.04
CA VAL A 190 14.79 -6.32 1.20
C VAL A 190 15.07 -5.40 2.40
N TRP A 191 15.85 -4.34 2.19
CA TRP A 191 16.13 -3.36 3.24
C TRP A 191 14.88 -2.57 3.65
N GLY A 192 14.05 -2.17 2.69
CA GLY A 192 12.76 -1.50 2.92
C GLY A 192 11.83 -2.39 3.73
N GLU A 193 11.56 -3.60 3.26
CA GLU A 193 10.69 -4.58 3.92
C GLU A 193 11.16 -4.98 5.33
N SER A 194 12.46 -4.88 5.63
CA SER A 194 13.00 -5.11 6.98
C SER A 194 12.87 -3.92 7.93
N HIS A 195 12.67 -2.69 7.43
CA HIS A 195 12.68 -1.47 8.27
C HIS A 195 11.41 -0.61 8.15
N TYR A 196 10.53 -0.91 7.20
CA TYR A 196 9.27 -0.23 6.94
C TYR A 196 8.15 -1.26 6.96
N PRO A 197 7.27 -1.27 7.98
CA PRO A 197 6.11 -2.15 7.97
C PRO A 197 5.17 -1.74 6.84
N ALA A 198 4.44 -2.68 6.25
CA ALA A 198 3.53 -2.42 5.13
C ALA A 198 2.45 -1.36 5.45
N ARG A 199 2.06 -1.24 6.73
CA ARG A 199 1.14 -0.17 7.19
C ARG A 199 1.68 1.25 7.02
N LEU A 200 3.00 1.41 6.81
CA LEU A 200 3.65 2.72 6.71
C LEU A 200 3.47 3.33 5.30
N ALA A 201 2.22 3.42 4.87
CA ALA A 201 1.79 3.94 3.57
C ALA A 201 0.58 4.89 3.73
N GLY A 202 0.56 5.93 2.93
CA GLY A 202 -0.58 6.81 2.73
C GLY A 202 -1.52 6.25 1.68
N ILE A 203 -2.81 6.11 2.04
CA ILE A 203 -3.84 5.57 1.14
C ILE A 203 -4.46 6.71 0.33
N VAL A 204 -4.37 6.63 -1.00
CA VAL A 204 -4.86 7.65 -1.95
C VAL A 204 -5.80 7.05 -2.97
N ARG A 205 -7.04 7.55 -3.03
CA ARG A 205 -7.96 7.17 -4.12
C ARG A 205 -7.78 8.07 -5.34
N CYS A 206 -7.61 7.45 -6.50
CA CYS A 206 -7.53 8.14 -7.78
C CYS A 206 -8.89 8.76 -8.13
N ALA A 207 -8.89 10.07 -8.38
CA ALA A 207 -10.12 10.78 -8.75
C ALA A 207 -10.66 10.39 -10.14
N SER A 208 -9.85 9.75 -10.98
CA SER A 208 -10.25 9.35 -12.34
C SER A 208 -10.91 7.98 -12.40
N CYS A 209 -10.36 6.98 -11.70
CA CYS A 209 -10.86 5.59 -11.77
C CYS A 209 -11.33 5.02 -10.42
N GLY A 210 -11.14 5.74 -9.30
CA GLY A 210 -11.51 5.26 -7.97
C GLY A 210 -10.48 4.35 -7.30
N ALA A 211 -9.47 3.88 -8.04
CA ALA A 211 -8.45 2.96 -7.53
C ALA A 211 -7.73 3.52 -6.31
N ARG A 212 -7.57 2.70 -5.28
CA ARG A 212 -6.71 2.93 -4.13
C ARG A 212 -5.26 2.81 -4.58
N ASN A 213 -4.39 3.71 -4.12
CA ASN A 213 -2.96 3.67 -4.37
C ASN A 213 -2.28 3.83 -3.01
N ASP A 214 -1.44 2.86 -2.67
CA ASP A 214 -0.68 2.87 -1.43
C ASP A 214 0.67 3.52 -1.73
N VAL A 215 0.91 4.67 -1.11
CA VAL A 215 2.10 5.47 -1.36
C VAL A 215 2.94 5.51 -0.10
N ASP A 216 4.19 5.12 -0.18
CA ASP A 216 5.13 5.14 0.94
C ASP A 216 5.06 6.42 1.78
N ALA A 217 5.01 6.27 3.10
CA ALA A 217 4.85 7.39 4.03
C ALA A 217 5.82 7.24 5.22
N PRO A 218 7.05 7.80 5.18
CA PRO A 218 7.46 8.85 4.25
C PRO A 218 7.82 8.34 2.86
N PHE A 219 7.63 9.19 1.85
CA PHE A 219 7.96 8.85 0.45
C PHE A 219 9.46 8.64 0.25
N ASP A 220 10.26 9.55 0.83
CA ASP A 220 11.71 9.51 0.70
C ASP A 220 12.27 8.49 1.68
N ARG A 221 12.85 7.40 1.16
CA ARG A 221 13.55 6.38 1.95
C ARG A 221 15.06 6.54 1.83
N GLU A 222 15.81 6.15 2.86
CA GLU A 222 17.27 6.38 2.98
C GLU A 222 18.09 5.90 1.78
N LEU A 223 17.75 4.75 1.20
CA LEU A 223 18.49 4.14 0.10
C LEU A 223 17.86 4.41 -1.28
N SER A 224 16.72 5.11 -1.32
CA SER A 224 15.98 5.37 -2.56
C SER A 224 16.52 6.59 -3.33
N TRP A 225 17.28 7.47 -2.67
CA TRP A 225 17.74 8.74 -3.20
C TRP A 225 19.26 8.71 -3.35
N ASN A 226 19.76 8.75 -4.58
CA ASN A 226 21.12 9.25 -4.86
C ASN A 226 22.27 8.42 -4.29
N VAL A 227 22.22 7.09 -4.43
CA VAL A 227 23.48 6.33 -4.41
C VAL A 227 24.16 6.58 -5.75
N GLU A 228 25.09 7.53 -5.79
CA GLU A 228 25.93 7.77 -6.97
C GLU A 228 26.73 6.50 -7.25
N ARG A 229 26.26 5.68 -8.20
CA ARG A 229 26.94 4.46 -8.64
C ARG A 229 27.69 4.71 -9.93
N HIS A 230 28.80 4.01 -10.10
CA HIS A 230 29.46 3.94 -11.38
C HIS A 230 28.59 3.11 -12.34
N PRO A 231 28.28 3.61 -13.56
CA PRO A 231 27.47 2.87 -14.51
C PRO A 231 28.14 1.53 -14.80
N SER A 232 27.45 0.44 -14.45
CA SER A 232 27.93 -0.90 -14.78
C SER A 232 27.78 -1.13 -16.28
N SER A 233 28.80 -1.72 -16.90
CA SER A 233 28.83 -1.94 -18.36
C SER A 233 28.09 -3.21 -18.80
N SER A 234 27.27 -3.81 -17.94
CA SER A 234 26.49 -5.02 -18.22
C SER A 234 25.04 -4.62 -18.48
N GLY A 235 24.71 -4.39 -19.75
CA GLY A 235 23.36 -4.13 -20.23
C GLY A 235 22.48 -5.39 -20.24
N ASP A 236 22.27 -5.99 -19.08
CA ASP A 236 21.24 -7.00 -18.88
C ASP A 236 20.01 -6.28 -18.31
N GLU A 237 19.31 -5.52 -19.16
CA GLU A 237 17.89 -5.27 -18.96
C GLU A 237 17.21 -6.63 -19.07
N VAL A 238 16.79 -7.19 -17.93
CA VAL A 238 15.96 -8.39 -17.93
C VAL A 238 14.60 -7.92 -18.43
N ASP A 239 14.34 -8.11 -19.71
CA ASP A 239 13.04 -7.87 -20.32
C ASP A 239 11.99 -8.69 -19.58
N ALA A 240 11.24 -8.05 -18.68
CA ALA A 240 10.06 -8.63 -18.02
C ALA A 240 8.92 -8.93 -19.02
N GLU A 241 9.14 -8.73 -20.32
CA GLU A 241 8.20 -9.09 -21.39
C GLU A 241 8.18 -10.60 -21.72
N GLU A 242 9.19 -11.38 -21.32
CA GLU A 242 9.20 -12.82 -21.63
C GLU A 242 8.25 -13.61 -20.69
N GLY A 243 6.98 -13.74 -21.07
CA GLY A 243 6.12 -14.83 -20.57
C GLY A 243 4.62 -14.56 -20.50
N PHE A 244 4.19 -13.31 -20.31
CA PHE A 244 2.76 -12.98 -20.22
C PHE A 244 2.13 -12.87 -21.63
N PRO A 245 0.89 -13.35 -21.87
CA PRO A 245 0.27 -13.31 -23.18
C PRO A 245 0.01 -11.88 -23.67
N SER A 246 -0.02 -11.72 -25.00
CA SER A 246 -0.57 -10.50 -25.59
C SER A 246 -2.07 -10.37 -25.28
N LEU A 247 -2.61 -9.15 -25.32
CA LEU A 247 -4.06 -8.92 -25.18
C LEU A 247 -4.87 -9.77 -26.19
N GLU A 248 -4.39 -9.95 -27.42
CA GLU A 248 -5.05 -10.77 -28.43
C GLU A 248 -5.09 -12.25 -28.01
N THR A 249 -3.98 -12.78 -27.51
CA THR A 249 -3.89 -14.17 -27.02
C THR A 249 -4.78 -14.38 -25.79
N PHE A 250 -4.75 -13.44 -24.84
CA PHE A 250 -5.60 -13.45 -23.66
C PHE A 250 -7.09 -13.40 -24.03
N THR A 251 -7.45 -12.52 -24.97
CA THR A 251 -8.83 -12.39 -25.47
C THR A 251 -9.32 -13.69 -26.11
N ALA A 252 -8.55 -14.26 -27.02
CA ALA A 252 -8.90 -15.51 -27.68
C ALA A 252 -9.11 -16.64 -26.66
N ARG A 253 -8.26 -16.70 -25.62
CA ARG A 253 -8.37 -17.69 -24.56
C ARG A 253 -9.60 -17.49 -23.68
N ALA A 254 -9.89 -16.26 -23.29
CA ALA A 254 -11.10 -15.91 -22.54
C ALA A 254 -12.37 -16.30 -23.31
N GLU A 255 -12.40 -16.04 -24.62
CA GLU A 255 -13.52 -16.41 -25.50
C GLU A 255 -13.73 -17.93 -25.57
N GLU A 256 -12.65 -18.72 -25.64
CA GLU A 256 -12.72 -20.19 -25.62
C GLU A 256 -13.31 -20.71 -24.30
N ILE A 257 -12.81 -20.21 -23.16
CA ILE A 257 -13.28 -20.57 -21.82
C ILE A 257 -14.76 -20.22 -21.68
N ALA A 258 -15.14 -18.98 -22.00
CA ALA A 258 -16.52 -18.52 -21.90
C ALA A 258 -17.45 -19.30 -22.84
N ALA A 259 -17.01 -19.66 -24.05
CA ALA A 259 -17.81 -20.46 -24.97
C ALA A 259 -18.18 -21.83 -24.37
N GLU A 260 -17.23 -22.47 -23.66
CA GLU A 260 -17.48 -23.73 -22.96
C GLU A 260 -18.41 -23.54 -21.76
N LEU A 261 -18.10 -22.61 -20.87
CA LEU A 261 -18.84 -22.41 -19.62
C LEU A 261 -20.25 -21.87 -19.86
N PHE A 262 -20.39 -20.84 -20.71
CA PHE A 262 -21.67 -20.18 -20.97
C PHE A 262 -22.62 -21.05 -21.81
N ALA A 263 -22.10 -22.11 -22.46
CA ALA A 263 -22.94 -23.12 -23.11
C ALA A 263 -23.93 -23.78 -22.14
N ARG A 264 -23.61 -23.80 -20.85
CA ARG A 264 -24.42 -24.40 -19.77
C ARG A 264 -25.60 -23.50 -19.34
N VAL A 265 -25.58 -22.22 -19.70
CA VAL A 265 -26.64 -21.24 -19.36
C VAL A 265 -27.70 -21.17 -20.47
N PRO A 266 -29.01 -21.17 -20.15
CA PRO A 266 -30.09 -20.99 -21.12
C PRO A 266 -29.92 -19.70 -21.94
N GLY A 267 -30.17 -19.78 -23.25
CA GLY A 267 -29.77 -18.73 -24.21
C GLY A 267 -30.37 -17.34 -23.97
N GLU A 268 -31.52 -17.21 -23.31
CA GLU A 268 -32.11 -15.89 -22.98
C GLU A 268 -31.50 -15.23 -21.74
N HIS A 269 -30.77 -16.01 -20.92
CA HIS A 269 -30.07 -15.55 -19.73
C HIS A 269 -28.56 -15.52 -19.90
N ARG A 270 -28.04 -16.09 -20.99
CA ARG A 270 -26.60 -16.22 -21.24
C ARG A 270 -25.90 -14.85 -21.15
N PRO A 271 -24.86 -14.70 -20.31
CA PRO A 271 -24.10 -13.46 -20.26
C PRO A 271 -23.27 -13.26 -21.53
N LEU A 272 -22.95 -12.00 -21.81
CA LEU A 272 -21.96 -11.61 -22.81
C LEU A 272 -20.58 -11.58 -22.15
N LEU A 273 -19.54 -12.12 -22.81
CA LEU A 273 -18.16 -11.90 -22.39
C LEU A 273 -17.67 -10.57 -22.95
N VAL A 274 -17.01 -9.77 -22.13
CA VAL A 274 -16.25 -8.57 -22.53
C VAL A 274 -14.82 -8.72 -22.02
N VAL A 275 -13.84 -8.57 -22.91
CA VAL A 275 -12.42 -8.52 -22.53
C VAL A 275 -11.96 -7.08 -22.64
N GLU A 276 -11.53 -6.50 -21.52
CA GLU A 276 -11.10 -5.11 -21.44
C GLU A 276 -9.58 -5.01 -21.34
N GLY A 277 -8.97 -4.27 -22.26
CA GLY A 277 -7.54 -3.94 -22.24
C GLY A 277 -7.20 -2.56 -21.68
N GLY A 278 -8.22 -1.83 -21.21
CA GLY A 278 -8.09 -0.48 -20.65
C GLY A 278 -8.06 -0.48 -19.13
N THR A 279 -8.43 0.64 -18.51
CA THR A 279 -8.54 0.76 -17.05
C THR A 279 -9.58 -0.20 -16.50
N ALA A 280 -9.17 -1.03 -15.53
CA ALA A 280 -10.07 -1.98 -14.89
C ALA A 280 -11.09 -1.26 -14.00
N ALA A 281 -12.28 -1.85 -13.86
CA ALA A 281 -13.20 -1.49 -12.78
C ALA A 281 -12.54 -1.73 -11.42
N VAL A 282 -13.01 -1.03 -10.40
CA VAL A 282 -12.51 -1.15 -9.03
C VAL A 282 -13.65 -1.51 -8.10
N ASP A 283 -13.36 -2.30 -7.08
CA ASP A 283 -14.31 -2.57 -6.00
C ASP A 283 -14.51 -1.34 -5.08
N ASP A 284 -15.35 -1.50 -4.06
CA ASP A 284 -15.60 -0.47 -3.06
C ASP A 284 -14.34 -0.16 -2.22
N GLY A 285 -13.41 -1.11 -2.07
CA GLY A 285 -12.08 -0.94 -1.48
C GLY A 285 -11.12 -0.11 -2.35
N GLY A 286 -11.43 0.05 -3.63
CA GLY A 286 -10.57 0.67 -4.63
C GLY A 286 -9.54 -0.29 -5.24
N VAL A 287 -9.68 -1.59 -5.06
CA VAL A 287 -8.82 -2.61 -5.67
C VAL A 287 -9.29 -2.84 -7.11
N PRO A 288 -8.39 -2.77 -8.13
CA PRO A 288 -8.74 -3.13 -9.49
C PRO A 288 -9.17 -4.60 -9.60
N LEU A 289 -10.29 -4.83 -10.27
CA LEU A 289 -10.87 -6.16 -10.42
C LEU A 289 -10.17 -6.98 -11.51
N LEU A 290 -10.13 -8.30 -11.33
CA LEU A 290 -9.74 -9.26 -12.38
C LEU A 290 -10.91 -9.57 -13.32
N GLY A 291 -12.09 -9.76 -12.75
CA GLY A 291 -13.36 -9.97 -13.43
C GLY A 291 -14.48 -9.14 -12.81
N SER A 292 -15.61 -9.04 -13.51
CA SER A 292 -16.82 -8.50 -12.89
C SER A 292 -18.07 -8.95 -13.62
N TYR A 293 -19.10 -9.31 -12.88
CA TYR A 293 -20.43 -9.57 -13.38
C TYR A 293 -21.35 -8.35 -13.23
N VAL A 294 -22.01 -7.96 -14.32
CA VAL A 294 -23.02 -6.89 -14.33
C VAL A 294 -24.40 -7.49 -14.60
N PRO A 295 -25.33 -7.42 -13.63
CA PRO A 295 -26.69 -7.92 -13.81
C PRO A 295 -27.56 -6.98 -14.67
N PRO A 296 -28.69 -7.46 -15.22
CA PRO A 296 -29.56 -6.65 -16.06
C PRO A 296 -30.47 -5.65 -15.33
N PRO A 297 -30.89 -4.53 -15.98
CA PRO A 297 -30.50 -4.04 -17.32
C PRO A 297 -29.20 -3.19 -17.32
N PRO A 298 -28.30 -3.27 -18.34
CA PRO A 298 -28.42 -3.84 -19.71
C PRO A 298 -28.30 -5.38 -19.78
N ALA A 299 -27.99 -6.01 -20.92
CA ALA A 299 -27.84 -7.47 -20.97
C ALA A 299 -26.76 -7.94 -19.95
N PRO A 300 -26.94 -9.11 -19.29
CA PRO A 300 -25.96 -9.60 -18.33
C PRO A 300 -24.58 -9.72 -18.98
N THR A 301 -23.55 -9.24 -18.30
CA THR A 301 -22.19 -9.17 -18.85
C THR A 301 -21.21 -9.72 -17.82
N VAL A 302 -20.25 -10.51 -18.29
CA VAL A 302 -19.05 -10.91 -17.55
C VAL A 302 -17.88 -10.21 -18.23
N SER A 303 -17.18 -9.35 -17.50
CA SER A 303 -15.97 -8.68 -17.96
C SER A 303 -14.73 -9.34 -17.37
N VAL A 304 -13.63 -9.35 -18.09
CA VAL A 304 -12.28 -9.68 -17.58
C VAL A 304 -11.28 -8.60 -17.99
N TYR A 305 -10.39 -8.22 -17.08
CA TYR A 305 -9.53 -7.03 -17.21
C TYR A 305 -8.06 -7.41 -17.40
N TYR A 306 -7.58 -7.36 -18.65
CA TYR A 306 -6.21 -7.74 -19.01
C TYR A 306 -5.14 -6.96 -18.24
N THR A 307 -5.36 -5.68 -17.97
CA THR A 307 -4.39 -4.82 -17.27
C THR A 307 -4.17 -5.27 -15.84
N THR A 308 -5.20 -5.79 -15.15
CA THR A 308 -5.09 -6.28 -13.77
C THR A 308 -4.25 -7.56 -13.72
N PHE A 309 -4.52 -8.52 -14.61
CA PHE A 309 -3.68 -9.73 -14.73
C PHE A 309 -2.22 -9.38 -15.04
N ARG A 310 -2.01 -8.41 -15.95
CA ARG A 310 -0.65 -7.96 -16.29
C ARG A 310 0.03 -7.25 -15.11
N ALA A 311 -0.71 -6.47 -14.32
CA ALA A 311 -0.19 -5.82 -13.13
C ALA A 311 0.29 -6.86 -12.10
N MET A 312 -0.54 -7.85 -11.79
CA MET A 312 -0.17 -8.97 -10.91
C MET A 312 1.07 -9.71 -11.42
N TRP A 313 1.16 -9.99 -12.73
CA TRP A 313 2.35 -10.63 -13.29
C TRP A 313 3.63 -9.81 -13.10
N ASN A 314 3.53 -8.48 -13.21
CA ASN A 314 4.67 -7.59 -13.05
C ASN A 314 5.07 -7.42 -11.58
N GLU A 315 4.11 -7.44 -10.67
CA GLU A 315 4.30 -7.21 -9.23
C GLU A 315 4.71 -8.50 -8.50
N ASP A 316 3.98 -9.58 -8.69
CA ASP A 316 4.17 -10.87 -8.01
C ASP A 316 5.04 -11.85 -8.80
N GLY A 317 5.28 -11.55 -10.07
CA GLY A 317 6.05 -12.38 -11.00
C GLY A 317 5.19 -13.41 -11.74
N PRO A 318 5.84 -14.32 -12.49
CA PRO A 318 5.15 -15.32 -13.32
C PRO A 318 4.24 -16.25 -12.52
N TYR A 319 2.98 -16.36 -12.93
CA TYR A 319 1.98 -17.28 -12.37
C TYR A 319 1.21 -18.01 -13.49
N ASP A 320 0.33 -18.95 -13.16
CA ASP A 320 -0.50 -19.61 -14.17
C ASP A 320 -1.71 -18.73 -14.56
N TRP A 321 -1.47 -17.75 -15.43
CA TRP A 321 -2.51 -16.81 -15.86
C TRP A 321 -3.67 -17.48 -16.60
N ASP A 322 -3.45 -18.66 -17.19
CA ASP A 322 -4.50 -19.40 -17.91
C ASP A 322 -5.53 -19.98 -16.93
N ASP A 323 -5.02 -20.57 -15.84
CA ASP A 323 -5.82 -21.10 -14.74
C ASP A 323 -6.56 -19.97 -14.01
N GLU A 324 -5.87 -18.88 -13.69
CA GLU A 324 -6.48 -17.69 -13.06
C GLU A 324 -7.61 -17.09 -13.92
N LEU A 325 -7.43 -17.06 -15.26
CA LEU A 325 -8.45 -16.57 -16.18
C LEU A 325 -9.67 -17.50 -16.21
N LEU A 326 -9.46 -18.81 -16.13
CA LEU A 326 -10.52 -19.79 -16.00
C LEU A 326 -11.29 -19.59 -14.69
N GLU A 327 -10.58 -19.55 -13.56
CA GLU A 327 -11.18 -19.35 -12.23
C GLU A 327 -11.97 -18.03 -12.17
N THR A 328 -11.42 -16.95 -12.72
CA THR A 328 -12.12 -15.65 -12.81
C THR A 328 -13.43 -15.77 -13.58
N ILE A 329 -13.43 -16.36 -14.78
CA ILE A 329 -14.67 -16.47 -15.58
C ILE A 329 -15.68 -17.41 -14.90
N GLU A 330 -15.22 -18.47 -14.23
CA GLU A 330 -16.08 -19.36 -13.44
C GLU A 330 -16.73 -18.63 -12.26
N HIS A 331 -15.97 -17.84 -11.51
CA HIS A 331 -16.43 -17.02 -10.39
C HIS A 331 -17.52 -16.02 -10.82
N GLU A 332 -17.27 -15.24 -11.87
CA GLU A 332 -18.26 -14.28 -12.38
C GLU A 332 -19.52 -14.95 -12.94
N LEU A 333 -19.38 -16.15 -13.50
CA LEU A 333 -20.53 -16.94 -13.92
C LEU A 333 -21.33 -17.46 -12.72
N GLU A 334 -20.68 -17.73 -11.59
CA GLU A 334 -21.35 -18.13 -10.36
C GLU A 334 -22.22 -16.99 -9.80
N HIS A 335 -21.71 -15.76 -9.76
CA HIS A 335 -22.50 -14.55 -9.47
C HIS A 335 -23.73 -14.45 -10.36
N HIS A 336 -23.55 -14.66 -11.68
CA HIS A 336 -24.68 -14.68 -12.62
C HIS A 336 -25.72 -15.74 -12.25
N VAL A 337 -25.29 -16.95 -11.92
CA VAL A 337 -26.18 -18.06 -11.52
C VAL A 337 -26.91 -17.74 -10.22
N TYR A 338 -26.25 -17.13 -9.23
CA TYR A 338 -26.88 -16.69 -8.00
C TYR A 338 -27.90 -15.58 -8.24
N PHE A 339 -27.54 -14.58 -9.05
CA PHE A 339 -28.47 -13.54 -9.46
C PHE A 339 -29.77 -14.11 -10.08
N LEU A 340 -29.66 -15.14 -10.95
CA LEU A 340 -30.84 -15.82 -11.51
C LEU A 340 -31.72 -16.52 -10.44
N ARG A 341 -31.15 -16.87 -9.28
CA ARG A 341 -31.88 -17.41 -8.12
C ARG A 341 -32.53 -16.32 -7.25
N GLY A 342 -32.24 -15.05 -7.53
CA GLY A 342 -32.83 -13.88 -6.86
C GLY A 342 -32.08 -13.38 -5.64
N ALA A 343 -30.88 -13.90 -5.37
CA ALA A 343 -29.99 -13.43 -4.32
C ALA A 343 -28.55 -13.81 -4.67
N ASP A 344 -27.61 -12.91 -4.42
CA ASP A 344 -26.18 -13.12 -4.64
C ASP A 344 -25.42 -13.10 -3.29
N PRO A 345 -25.26 -14.25 -2.63
CA PRO A 345 -24.53 -14.30 -1.36
C PRO A 345 -23.02 -14.09 -1.52
N MET A 346 -22.47 -14.25 -2.73
CA MET A 346 -21.04 -14.02 -2.97
C MET A 346 -20.73 -12.52 -2.89
N ASP A 347 -21.59 -11.67 -3.43
CA ASP A 347 -21.49 -10.21 -3.30
C ASP A 347 -21.49 -9.75 -1.82
N ASP A 348 -22.29 -10.39 -0.96
CA ASP A 348 -22.29 -10.14 0.49
C ASP A 348 -20.96 -10.59 1.15
N GLU A 349 -20.37 -11.70 0.71
CA GLU A 349 -19.09 -12.23 1.19
C GLU A 349 -17.92 -11.32 0.77
N GLU A 350 -17.87 -10.88 -0.49
CA GLU A 350 -16.86 -9.95 -1.00
C GLU A 350 -16.91 -8.59 -0.28
N HIS A 351 -18.11 -8.03 -0.08
CA HIS A 351 -18.25 -6.81 0.71
C HIS A 351 -17.76 -7.00 2.16
N ALA A 352 -17.98 -8.16 2.77
CA ALA A 352 -17.50 -8.46 4.11
C ALA A 352 -15.96 -8.57 4.17
N GLU A 353 -15.32 -9.06 3.11
CA GLU A 353 -13.85 -9.09 2.97
C GLU A 353 -13.27 -7.68 2.83
N ILE A 354 -13.86 -6.83 1.99
CA ILE A 354 -13.48 -5.41 1.85
C ILE A 354 -13.60 -4.68 3.20
N ASP A 355 -14.71 -4.89 3.91
CA ASP A 355 -14.96 -4.36 5.25
C ASP A 355 -13.92 -4.84 6.28
N ALA A 356 -13.50 -6.11 6.17
CA ALA A 356 -12.49 -6.69 7.05
C ALA A 356 -11.11 -6.07 6.78
N GLU A 357 -10.74 -5.89 5.51
CA GLU A 357 -9.49 -5.26 5.10
C GLU A 357 -9.45 -3.78 5.53
N GLU A 358 -10.54 -3.02 5.35
CA GLU A 358 -10.62 -1.64 5.86
C GLU A 358 -10.40 -1.60 7.38
N ARG A 359 -11.02 -2.53 8.12
CA ARG A 359 -10.82 -2.63 9.58
C ARG A 359 -9.38 -2.98 9.95
N ARG A 360 -8.71 -3.85 9.19
CA ARG A 360 -7.30 -4.20 9.42
C ARG A 360 -6.40 -2.98 9.25
N LEU A 361 -6.65 -2.16 8.23
CA LEU A 361 -5.87 -0.95 7.92
C LEU A 361 -6.12 0.18 8.91
N VAL A 362 -7.40 0.44 9.22
CA VAL A 362 -7.85 1.59 10.03
C VAL A 362 -7.81 1.30 11.52
N GLY A 363 -7.97 0.04 11.92
CA GLY A 363 -8.19 -0.35 13.31
C GLY A 363 -9.68 -0.38 13.67
N HIS A 364 -10.01 -1.26 14.60
CA HIS A 364 -11.38 -1.51 15.05
C HIS A 364 -11.99 -0.29 15.71
N ARG A 365 -11.27 0.37 16.63
CA ARG A 365 -11.80 1.52 17.38
C ARG A 365 -12.09 2.71 16.48
N GLU A 366 -11.23 2.98 15.51
CA GLU A 366 -11.46 4.09 14.59
C GLU A 366 -12.60 3.77 13.62
N THR A 367 -12.70 2.52 13.13
CA THR A 367 -13.85 2.10 12.33
C THR A 367 -15.16 2.31 13.09
N ASP A 368 -15.22 1.92 14.37
CA ASP A 368 -16.39 2.13 15.23
C ASP A 368 -16.72 3.63 15.40
N ARG A 369 -15.70 4.49 15.59
CA ARG A 369 -15.89 5.94 15.67
C ARG A 369 -16.47 6.50 14.37
N ARG A 370 -15.97 6.07 13.22
CA ARG A 370 -16.47 6.48 11.89
C ARG A 370 -17.89 6.04 11.66
N ALA A 371 -18.24 4.79 12.01
CA ALA A 371 -19.60 4.27 11.91
C ALA A 371 -20.58 5.08 12.77
N VAL A 372 -20.22 5.39 14.03
CA VAL A 372 -21.04 6.23 14.92
C VAL A 372 -21.20 7.64 14.37
N ALA A 373 -20.12 8.25 13.84
CA ALA A 373 -20.16 9.58 13.25
C ALA A 373 -21.03 9.63 11.99
N ALA A 374 -20.91 8.63 11.11
CA ALA A 374 -21.72 8.51 9.90
C ALA A 374 -23.21 8.31 10.21
N PHE A 375 -23.54 7.51 11.22
CA PHE A 375 -24.91 7.36 11.70
C PHE A 375 -25.46 8.68 12.24
N GLY A 376 -24.69 9.42 13.03
CA GLY A 376 -25.07 10.74 13.55
C GLY A 376 -25.34 11.77 12.44
N ALA A 377 -24.48 11.81 11.42
CA ALA A 377 -24.65 12.67 10.25
C ALA A 377 -25.91 12.30 9.46
N SER A 378 -26.15 11.01 9.24
CA SER A 378 -27.31 10.48 8.50
C SER A 378 -28.62 10.77 9.23
N PHE A 379 -28.64 10.61 10.56
CA PHE A 379 -29.80 10.95 11.39
C PHE A 379 -30.12 12.45 11.35
N SER A 380 -29.09 13.30 11.42
CA SER A 380 -29.25 14.75 11.30
C SER A 380 -29.81 15.16 9.92
N ASP A 381 -29.28 14.58 8.83
CA ASP A 381 -29.78 14.86 7.48
C ASP A 381 -31.20 14.32 7.28
N PHE A 382 -31.51 13.14 7.81
CA PHE A 382 -32.87 12.59 7.82
C PHE A 382 -33.85 13.54 8.52
N LEU A 383 -33.54 14.03 9.72
CA LEU A 383 -34.38 14.99 10.43
C LEU A 383 -34.51 16.31 9.65
N ARG A 384 -33.42 16.79 9.06
CA ARG A 384 -33.41 17.99 8.21
C ARG A 384 -34.23 17.83 6.93
N ARG A 385 -34.34 16.64 6.36
CA ARG A 385 -35.20 16.37 5.19
C ARG A 385 -36.65 16.10 5.57
N THR A 386 -36.89 15.47 6.73
CA THR A 386 -38.22 15.00 7.13
C THR A 386 -38.98 15.92 8.08
N TRP A 387 -38.39 17.01 8.60
CA TRP A 387 -39.07 17.89 9.57
C TRP A 387 -40.41 18.45 9.04
N ILE A 388 -40.53 18.72 7.74
CA ILE A 388 -41.78 19.20 7.14
C ILE A 388 -42.88 18.13 7.28
N LEU A 389 -42.55 16.86 7.06
CA LEU A 389 -43.49 15.75 7.25
C LEU A 389 -43.91 15.64 8.71
N TRP A 390 -42.98 15.78 9.65
CA TRP A 390 -43.28 15.77 11.09
C TRP A 390 -44.17 16.94 11.50
N VAL A 391 -43.96 18.13 10.93
CA VAL A 391 -44.85 19.29 11.15
C VAL A 391 -46.25 19.02 10.59
N LEU A 392 -46.37 18.45 9.39
CA LEU A 392 -47.66 18.09 8.81
C LEU A 392 -48.39 17.03 9.64
N VAL A 393 -47.68 16.01 10.13
CA VAL A 393 -48.22 14.99 11.03
C VAL A 393 -48.71 15.63 12.33
N ALA A 394 -47.91 16.53 12.92
CA ALA A 394 -48.29 17.24 14.15
C ALA A 394 -49.52 18.14 13.94
N LEU A 395 -49.61 18.84 12.82
CA LEU A 395 -50.77 19.66 12.46
C LEU A 395 -52.02 18.81 12.25
N ALA A 396 -51.91 17.68 11.55
CA ALA A 396 -53.02 16.74 11.35
C ALA A 396 -53.49 16.14 12.68
N PHE A 397 -52.56 15.79 13.57
CA PHE A 397 -52.87 15.29 14.91
C PHE A 397 -53.56 16.35 15.77
N ALA A 398 -53.05 17.60 15.77
CA ALA A 398 -53.66 18.71 16.49
C ALA A 398 -55.08 19.03 15.98
N PHE A 399 -55.28 18.99 14.66
CA PHE A 399 -56.60 19.17 14.04
C PHE A 399 -57.56 18.06 14.49
N THR A 400 -57.11 16.80 14.47
CA THR A 400 -57.91 15.65 14.92
C THR A 400 -58.34 15.81 16.38
N LEU A 401 -57.41 16.16 17.28
CA LEU A 401 -57.73 16.41 18.68
C LEU A 401 -58.69 17.58 18.89
N ALA A 402 -58.57 18.65 18.09
CA ALA A 402 -59.48 19.79 18.16
C ALA A 402 -60.91 19.44 17.73
N THR A 403 -61.07 18.55 16.74
CA THR A 403 -62.40 18.10 16.26
C THR A 403 -63.09 17.09 17.18
N GLN A 404 -62.36 16.47 18.11
CA GLN A 404 -62.90 15.53 19.08
C GLN A 404 -63.39 16.19 20.39
N ARG A 405 -63.22 17.50 20.54
CA ARG A 405 -63.81 18.31 21.63
C ARG A 405 -65.05 19.02 21.12
#